data_AF-A0A6V6Z1W7-F1
#
_entry.id   AF-A0A6V6Z1W7-F1
#
_cell.length_a   1.000
_cell.length_b   1.000
_cell.length_c   1.000
_cell.angle_alpha   90.00
_cell.angle_beta   90.00
_cell.angle_gamma   90.00
#
_symmetry.space_group_name_H-M   'P 1'
#
loop_
_entity.id
_entity.type
_entity.pdbx_description
1 polymer ?
#
loop_
_entity_poly.entity_id
_entity_poly.type
_entity_poly.pdbx_seq_one_letter_code
_entity_poly.pdbx_strand_id
1 'polypeptide(L)' 'MVFQPIISKGKTYEVDELCTYIRHKKNYIWLVYALERNSKTVVSFNVGK' A
#
# COMPACT_ATOMS: atom_id res chain seq x y z
N MET A 1 -5.49 16.84 -2.32
CA MET A 1 -4.37 16.32 -3.11
C MET A 1 -3.50 15.50 -2.17
N VAL A 2 -3.40 14.19 -2.37
CA VAL A 2 -2.55 13.33 -1.51
C VAL A 2 -1.14 13.41 -2.08
N PHE A 3 -0.19 13.91 -1.28
CA PHE A 3 1.21 13.92 -1.68
C PHE A 3 1.78 12.51 -1.50
N GLN A 4 2.14 11.87 -2.61
CA GLN A 4 2.91 10.63 -2.55
C GLN A 4 4.33 10.97 -2.08
N PRO A 5 4.88 10.24 -1.10
CA PRO A 5 6.24 10.49 -0.65
C PRO A 5 7.24 10.13 -1.75
N ILE A 6 8.39 10.80 -1.71
CA ILE A 6 9.44 10.65 -2.71
C ILE A 6 10.05 9.26 -2.59
N ILE A 7 9.89 8.43 -3.62
CA ILE A 7 10.54 7.11 -3.69
C ILE A 7 12.03 7.33 -3.97
N SER A 8 12.85 7.04 -2.96
CA SER A 8 14.30 7.22 -3.03
C SER A 8 14.97 6.03 -3.72
N LYS A 9 15.87 6.30 -4.66
CA LYS A 9 16.67 5.26 -5.32
C LYS A 9 17.68 4.66 -4.31
N GLY A 10 17.93 3.35 -4.42
CA GLY A 10 18.88 2.64 -3.54
C GLY A 10 18.29 2.20 -2.19
N LYS A 11 17.00 2.40 -1.96
CA LYS A 11 16.26 1.84 -0.82
C LYS A 11 15.61 0.51 -1.20
N THR A 12 15.35 -0.32 -0.19
CA THR A 12 14.59 -1.56 -0.35
C THR A 12 13.17 -1.34 0.14
N TYR A 13 12.22 -1.64 -0.73
CA TYR A 13 10.79 -1.55 -0.45
C TYR A 13 10.18 -2.95 -0.47
N GLU A 14 9.34 -3.21 0.52
CA GLU A 14 8.52 -4.41 0.60
C GLU A 14 7.15 -4.07 0.04
N VAL A 15 6.67 -4.86 -0.91
CA VAL A 15 5.36 -4.67 -1.54
C VAL A 15 4.47 -5.81 -1.11
N ASP A 16 3.27 -5.48 -0.66
CA ASP A 16 2.31 -6.45 -0.17
C ASP A 16 0.88 -6.06 -0.58
N GLU A 17 0.00 -7.06 -0.66
CA GLU A 17 -1.37 -6.95 -1.11
C GLU A 17 -2.32 -7.57 -0.08
N LEU A 18 -3.26 -6.75 0.38
CA LEU A 18 -4.30 -7.19 1.29
C LEU A 18 -5.64 -7.25 0.56
N CYS A 19 -6.15 -8.47 0.38
CA CYS A 19 -7.53 -8.71 -0.06
C CYS A 19 -8.45 -8.78 1.16
N THR A 20 -9.38 -7.83 1.27
CA THR A 20 -10.34 -7.77 2.37
C THR A 20 -11.73 -7.42 1.86
N TYR A 21 -12.69 -7.19 2.75
CA TYR A 21 -14.04 -6.76 2.39
C TYR A 21 -14.51 -5.62 3.28
N ILE A 22 -15.26 -4.68 2.70
CA ILE A 22 -15.89 -3.60 3.46
C ILE A 22 -17.31 -4.02 3.81
N ARG A 23 -17.59 -4.16 5.11
CA ARG A 23 -18.90 -4.45 5.73
C ARG A 23 -19.46 -5.84 5.43
N HIS A 24 -19.50 -6.27 4.17
CA HIS A 24 -20.05 -7.55 3.73
C HIS A 24 -19.07 -8.31 2.83
N LYS A 25 -19.01 -9.64 2.95
CA LYS A 25 -18.08 -10.50 2.20
C LYS A 25 -18.23 -10.44 0.68
N LYS A 26 -19.32 -9.89 0.13
CA LYS A 26 -19.50 -9.69 -1.32
C LYS A 26 -18.85 -8.40 -1.84
N ASN A 27 -18.43 -7.51 -0.95
CA ASN A 27 -17.85 -6.21 -1.27
C ASN A 27 -16.34 -6.26 -1.01
N TYR A 28 -15.65 -7.04 -1.84
CA TYR A 28 -14.20 -7.19 -1.77
C TYR A 28 -13.50 -5.88 -2.13
N ILE A 29 -12.33 -5.69 -1.55
CA ILE A 29 -11.44 -4.58 -1.83
C ILE A 29 -10.00 -5.06 -1.68
N TRP A 30 -9.16 -4.56 -2.56
CA TRP A 30 -7.72 -4.79 -2.56
C TRP A 30 -7.03 -3.53 -2.07
N LEU A 31 -6.12 -3.71 -1.13
CA LEU A 31 -5.19 -2.68 -0.68
C LEU A 31 -3.79 -3.15 -1.03
N VAL A 32 -3.14 -2.45 -1.96
CA VAL A 32 -1.74 -2.67 -2.32
C VAL A 32 -0.92 -1.56 -1.70
N TYR A 33 0.19 -1.89 -1.04
CA TYR A 33 1.06 -0.90 -0.43
C TYR A 33 2.54 -1.25 -0.58
N ALA A 34 3.37 -0.21 -0.59
CA ALA A 34 4.82 -0.31 -0.60
C ALA A 34 5.36 0.29 0.70
N LEU A 35 6.14 -0.49 1.43
CA LEU A 35 6.71 -0.16 2.74
C LEU A 35 8.23 -0.03 2.62
N GLU A 36 8.83 1.05 3.13
CA GLU A 36 10.30 1.12 3.25
C GLU A 36 10.77 0.19 4.37
N ARG A 37 11.71 -0.72 4.07
CA ARG A 37 12.12 -1.78 5.02
C ARG A 37 12.70 -1.24 6.33
N ASN A 38 13.42 -0.11 6.27
CA ASN A 38 14.14 0.46 7.41
C ASN A 38 13.25 1.33 8.30
N SER A 39 12.52 2.28 7.72
CA SER A 39 11.66 3.19 8.48
C SER A 39 10.28 2.59 8.78
N LYS A 40 9.92 1.48 8.11
CA LYS A 40 8.57 0.89 8.14
C LYS A 40 7.47 1.87 7.74
N THR A 41 7.82 2.89 6.95
CA THR A 41 6.87 3.89 6.44
C THR A 41 6.24 3.41 5.14
N VAL A 42 4.94 3.62 4.98
CA VAL A 42 4.25 3.40 3.70
C VAL A 42 4.62 4.52 2.74
N VAL A 43 5.29 4.18 1.65
CA VAL A 43 5.72 5.14 0.63
C VAL A 43 4.77 5.24 -0.55
N SER A 44 3.90 4.26 -0.73
CA SER A 44 2.85 4.32 -1.73
C SER A 44 1.77 3.33 -1.38
N PHE A 45 0.53 3.63 -1.72
CA PHE A 45 -0.56 2.68 -1.62
C PHE A 45 -1.60 2.94 -2.71
N ASN A 46 -2.32 1.89 -3.06
CA ASN A 46 -3.46 1.93 -3.95
C ASN A 46 -4.59 1.09 -3.37
N VAL A 47 -5.82 1.57 -3.55
CA VAL A 47 -7.02 0.85 -3.14
C VAL A 47 -7.87 0.61 -4.38
N GLY A 48 -8.15 -0.66 -4.66
CA GLY A 48 -8.88 -1.12 -5.84
C GLY A 48 -10.02 -2.06 -5.47
N LYS A 49 -10.98 -2.21 -6.38
CA LYS A 49 -12.12 -3.10 -6.23
C LYS A 49 -12.02 -4.28 -7.18
#